data_AF-A0A2N2BXJ7-F1
#
_entry.id   AF-A0A2N2BXJ7-F1
#
_cell.length_a   1.000
_cell.length_b   1.000
_cell.length_c   1.000
_cell.angle_alpha   90.00
_cell.angle_beta   90.00
_cell.angle_gamma   90.00
#
_symmetry.space_group_name_H-M   'P 1'
#
loop_
_entity.id
_entity.type
_entity.pdbx_description
1 polymer ?
#
loop_
_entity_poly.entity_id
_entity_poly.type
_entity_poly.pdbx_seq_one_letter_code
_entity_poly.pdbx_strand_id
1 'polypeptide(L)' 'GYSKEKAIELFQIPNHFEPLTVIALGYMGDPLILPSRMQVSEKAERVRKPLADLISQNIFGTASSIINKLK' A
#
# COMPACT_ATOMS: atom_id res chain seq x y z
N GLY A 1 0.95 5.28 -10.17
CA GLY A 1 -0.25 4.80 -10.89
C GLY A 1 0.16 4.43 -12.30
N TYR A 2 -0.56 3.51 -12.93
CA TYR A 2 -0.32 3.07 -14.31
C TYR A 2 -1.60 3.31 -15.14
N SER A 3 -1.50 3.30 -16.47
CA SER A 3 -2.68 3.35 -17.35
C SER A 3 -3.24 1.95 -17.54
N LYS A 4 -4.51 1.76 -17.14
CA LYS A 4 -5.22 0.49 -17.32
C LYS A 4 -5.46 0.20 -18.80
N GLU A 5 -5.79 1.24 -19.57
CA GLU A 5 -6.07 1.17 -21.01
C GLU A 5 -4.84 0.63 -21.75
N LYS A 6 -3.66 1.22 -21.47
CA LYS A 6 -2.40 0.75 -22.06
C LYS A 6 -2.04 -0.66 -21.61
N ALA A 7 -2.33 -1.03 -20.37
CA ALA A 7 -2.08 -2.39 -19.90
C ALA A 7 -2.97 -3.42 -20.64
N ILE A 8 -4.25 -3.10 -20.85
CA ILE A 8 -5.18 -3.95 -21.60
C ILE A 8 -4.71 -4.11 -23.05
N GLU A 9 -4.34 -3.01 -23.71
CA GLU A 9 -3.85 -3.01 -25.08
C GLU A 9 -2.57 -3.84 -25.25
N LEU A 10 -1.54 -3.55 -24.43
CA LEU A 10 -0.21 -4.14 -24.59
C LEU A 10 -0.14 -5.61 -24.18
N PHE A 11 -0.86 -5.99 -23.12
CA PHE A 11 -0.85 -7.36 -22.60
C PHE A 11 -2.06 -8.18 -23.06
N GLN A 12 -2.88 -7.62 -23.96
CA GLN A 12 -4.06 -8.28 -24.52
C GLN A 12 -4.98 -8.85 -23.43
N ILE A 13 -5.19 -8.07 -22.37
CA ILE A 13 -6.00 -8.51 -21.22
C ILE A 13 -7.44 -8.71 -21.71
N PRO A 14 -8.03 -9.91 -21.52
CA PRO A 14 -9.40 -10.15 -21.95
C PRO A 14 -10.40 -9.23 -21.25
N ASN A 15 -11.49 -8.89 -21.94
CA ASN A 15 -12.52 -7.95 -21.47
C ASN A 15 -13.23 -8.34 -20.16
N HIS A 16 -13.12 -9.59 -19.73
CA HIS A 16 -13.69 -10.10 -18.46
C HIS A 16 -12.67 -10.10 -17.31
N PHE A 17 -11.46 -9.58 -17.54
CA PHE A 17 -10.46 -9.34 -16.52
C PHE A 17 -10.15 -7.85 -16.41
N GLU A 18 -9.91 -7.38 -15.19
CA GLU A 18 -9.47 -6.02 -14.93
C GLU A 18 -8.04 -6.03 -14.39
N PRO A 19 -7.13 -5.21 -14.95
CA PRO A 19 -5.84 -4.99 -14.33
C PRO A 19 -6.06 -4.26 -13.00
N LEU A 20 -5.64 -4.91 -11.91
CA LEU A 20 -5.76 -4.38 -10.55
C LEU A 20 -4.52 -3.58 -10.16
N THR A 21 -3.35 -4.20 -10.25
CA THR A 21 -2.09 -3.61 -9.78
C THR A 21 -0.90 -4.04 -10.64
N VAL A 22 0.20 -3.29 -10.55
CA VAL A 22 1.50 -3.63 -11.13
C VAL A 22 2.49 -3.74 -10.00
N ILE A 23 3.25 -4.84 -9.96
CA ILE A 23 4.25 -5.08 -8.93
C ILE A 23 5.63 -4.91 -9.57
N ALA A 24 6.41 -3.95 -9.09
CA ALA A 24 7.83 -3.86 -9.41
C ALA A 24 8.60 -4.87 -8.55
N LEU A 25 9.32 -5.79 -9.19
CA LEU A 25 10.11 -6.83 -8.53
C LEU A 25 11.58 -6.70 -8.93
N GLY A 26 12.47 -6.75 -7.96
CA GLY A 26 13.91 -6.62 -8.15
C GLY A 26 14.65 -6.58 -6.82
N TYR A 27 15.98 -6.53 -6.89
CA TYR A 27 16.83 -6.38 -5.70
C TYR A 27 16.87 -4.92 -5.22
N MET A 28 17.18 -4.72 -3.94
CA MET A 28 17.34 -3.39 -3.35
C MET A 28 18.54 -2.68 -3.98
N GLY A 29 18.32 -1.48 -4.51
CA GLY A 29 19.36 -0.63 -5.10
C GLY A 29 19.90 0.42 -4.13
N ASP A 30 20.79 1.28 -4.62
CA ASP A 30 21.27 2.45 -3.87
C ASP A 30 20.17 3.53 -3.80
N PRO A 31 19.70 3.94 -2.61
CA PRO A 31 18.71 4.98 -2.46
C PRO A 31 19.12 6.34 -3.04
N LEU A 32 20.42 6.63 -3.19
CA LEU A 32 20.91 7.94 -3.66
C LEU A 32 20.59 8.22 -5.13
N ILE A 33 20.27 7.19 -5.92
CA ILE A 33 19.86 7.34 -7.33
C ILE A 33 18.43 7.89 -7.46
N LEU A 34 17.64 7.82 -6.38
CA LEU A 34 16.25 8.27 -6.39
C LEU A 34 16.18 9.81 -6.32
N PRO A 35 15.11 10.43 -6.86
CA PRO A 35 14.83 11.84 -6.61
C PRO A 35 14.71 12.15 -5.11
N SER A 36 15.14 13.32 -4.65
CA SER A 36 15.27 13.65 -3.21
C SER A 36 14.03 13.33 -2.37
N ARG A 37 12.83 13.59 -2.89
CA ARG A 37 11.56 13.26 -2.19
C ARG A 37 11.40 11.75 -1.96
N MET A 38 11.80 10.92 -2.92
CA MET A 38 11.70 9.46 -2.82
C MET A 38 12.78 8.90 -1.89
N GLN A 39 13.97 9.52 -1.83
CA GLN A 39 15.00 9.13 -0.87
C GLN A 39 14.52 9.25 0.59
N VAL A 40 13.77 10.32 0.90
CA VAL A 40 13.18 10.51 2.23
C VAL A 40 12.20 9.37 2.54
N SER A 41 11.31 9.05 1.60
CA SER A 41 10.33 7.96 1.78
C SER A 41 10.99 6.58 1.95
N GLU A 42 12.08 6.31 1.21
CA GLU A 42 12.81 5.04 1.27
C GLU A 42 13.45 4.79 2.64
N LYS A 43 13.88 5.87 3.31
CA LYS A 43 14.57 5.83 4.61
C LYS A 43 13.65 6.06 5.81
N ALA A 44 12.39 6.47 5.57
CA ALA A 44 11.48 6.85 6.63
C ALA A 44 10.95 5.62 7.39
N GLU A 45 10.83 5.77 8.71
CA GLU A 45 10.12 4.81 9.55
C GLU A 45 8.66 4.66 9.11
N ARG A 46 8.15 3.43 9.23
CA ARG A 46 6.87 3.08 8.64
C ARG A 46 5.71 3.54 9.53
N VAL A 47 5.07 4.64 9.14
CA VAL A 47 3.92 5.20 9.88
C VAL A 47 2.64 4.39 9.63
N ARG A 48 1.88 4.11 10.71
CA ARG A 48 0.58 3.44 10.69
C ARG A 48 -0.44 4.20 11.53
N LYS A 49 -1.72 4.00 11.20
CA LYS A 49 -2.81 4.40 12.10
C LYS A 49 -2.74 3.57 13.39
N PRO A 50 -2.99 4.17 14.56
CA PRO A 50 -3.20 3.44 15.80
C PRO A 50 -4.26 2.34 15.64
N LEU A 51 -4.09 1.20 16.32
CA LEU A 51 -5.09 0.12 16.29
C LEU A 51 -6.46 0.58 16.81
N ALA A 52 -6.48 1.54 17.72
CA ALA A 52 -7.69 2.17 18.25
C ALA A 52 -8.55 2.84 17.16
N ASP A 53 -7.94 3.26 16.06
CA ASP A 53 -8.63 3.90 14.94
C ASP A 53 -9.15 2.89 13.91
N LEU A 54 -8.72 1.62 14.00
CA LEU A 54 -9.00 0.58 13.01
C LEU A 54 -9.91 -0.53 13.54
N ILE A 55 -9.84 -0.83 14.84
CA ILE A 55 -10.55 -1.97 15.43
C ILE A 55 -11.73 -1.46 16.26
N SER A 56 -12.95 -1.72 15.78
CA SER A 56 -14.19 -1.38 16.49
C SER A 56 -14.80 -2.58 17.22
N GLN A 57 -15.58 -2.33 18.28
CA GLN A 57 -16.35 -3.34 19.00
C GLN A 57 -17.80 -2.88 19.18
N ASN A 58 -18.75 -3.78 18.89
CA ASN A 58 -20.21 -3.58 18.93
C ASN A 58 -20.74 -2.54 17.93
N ILE A 59 -20.19 -1.32 17.96
CA ILE A 59 -20.61 -0.18 17.14
C ILE A 59 -19.39 0.29 16.34
N PHE A 60 -19.59 0.48 15.04
CA PHE A 60 -18.55 1.01 14.15
C PHE A 60 -18.05 2.37 14.67
N GLY A 61 -16.73 2.51 14.79
CA GLY A 61 -16.08 3.71 15.34
C GLY A 61 -15.84 3.67 16.85
N THR A 62 -16.37 2.69 17.59
CA THR A 62 -16.07 2.52 19.02
C THR A 62 -14.91 1.57 19.21
N ALA A 63 -13.77 2.08 19.70
CA ALA A 63 -12.53 1.31 19.83
C ALA A 63 -12.73 0.02 20.66
N SER A 64 -12.13 -1.08 20.18
CA SER A 64 -12.25 -2.39 20.83
C SER A 64 -11.38 -2.52 22.07
N SER A 65 -11.94 -3.13 23.11
CA SER A 65 -11.22 -3.44 24.36
C SER A 65 -10.06 -4.43 24.18
N ILE A 66 -10.03 -5.18 23.06
CA ILE A 66 -8.95 -6.15 22.76
C ILE A 66 -7.58 -5.48 22.62
N ILE A 67 -7.55 -4.21 22.20
CA ILE A 67 -6.30 -3.46 21.98
C ILE A 67 -5.48 -3.36 23.26
N ASN A 68 -6.15 -3.26 24.42
CA ASN A 68 -5.50 -3.17 25.72
C ASN A 68 -4.81 -4.48 26.14
N LYS A 69 -5.16 -5.61 25.51
CA LYS A 69 -4.58 -6.94 25.80
C LYS A 69 -3.41 -7.29 24.86
N LEU A 70 -3.12 -6.46 23.87
CA LEU A 70 -2.06 -6.67 22.86
C LEU A 70 -0.76 -5.91 23.19
N LYS A 71 -0.74 -5.19 24.31
CA LYS A 71 0.45 -4.54 24.87
C LYS A 71 1.11 -5.47 25.88
#